data_AF-A0A6L8T6F9-F1
#
_entry.id   AF-A0A6L8T6F9-F1
#
_cell.length_a   1.000
_cell.length_b   1.000
_cell.length_c   1.000
_cell.angle_alpha   90.00
_cell.angle_beta   90.00
_cell.angle_gamma   90.00
#
_symmetry.space_group_name_H-M   'P 1'
#
loop_
_entity.id
_entity.type
_entity.pdbx_description
1 polymer ?
#
loop_
_entity_poly.entity_id
_entity_poly.type
_entity_poly.pdbx_seq_one_letter_code
_entity_poly.pdbx_strand_id
1 'polypeptide(L)'
;MIRKLLKNLLGNDFTESNERYAKINFTIIFLMFIISAIMLLFLPEQLPIIHEGAKTYNVPSILGVWLFPVLALVINLSFIKQKRLSPINSIAFGIIAIIMTVFYINAL
;
A
#
# COMPACT_ATOMS: atom_id res chain seq x y z
N MET A 1 -11.75 2.91 18.48
CA MET A 1 -10.75 1.81 18.46
C MET A 1 -9.43 2.21 17.79
N ILE A 2 -9.45 2.77 16.58
CA ILE A 2 -8.24 3.17 15.83
C ILE A 2 -7.32 4.11 16.63
N ARG A 3 -7.89 5.08 17.35
CA ARG A 3 -7.14 6.06 18.16
C ARG A 3 -6.29 5.40 19.25
N LYS A 4 -6.82 4.36 19.91
CA LYS A 4 -6.09 3.60 20.94
C LYS A 4 -4.94 2.81 20.32
N LEU A 5 -5.17 2.23 19.15
CA LEU A 5 -4.16 1.49 18.37
C LEU A 5 -3.03 2.43 17.92
N LEU A 6 -3.37 3.59 17.37
CA LEU A 6 -2.42 4.63 16.99
C LEU A 6 -1.65 5.16 18.20
N LYS A 7 -2.31 5.40 19.34
CA LYS A 7 -1.65 5.83 20.58
C LYS A 7 -0.66 4.78 21.09
N ASN A 8 -1.00 3.49 21.00
CA ASN A 8 -0.08 2.40 21.35
C ASN A 8 1.12 2.32 20.39
N LEU A 9 0.93 2.63 19.11
CA LEU A 9 2.00 2.59 18.10
C LEU A 9 2.90 3.84 18.10
N LEU A 10 2.32 5.02 18.34
CA LEU A 10 3.01 6.32 18.30
C LEU A 10 3.53 6.76 19.68
N GLY A 11 3.00 6.20 20.78
CA GLY A 11 3.45 6.49 22.14
C GLY A 11 3.39 7.98 22.49
N ASN A 12 4.53 8.54 22.90
CA ASN A 12 4.68 9.93 23.34
C ASN A 12 4.61 10.94 22.18
N ASP A 13 4.78 10.50 20.92
CA ASP A 13 4.72 11.36 19.73
C ASP A 13 3.33 11.38 19.09
N PHE A 14 2.33 10.92 19.84
CA PHE A 14 0.93 11.00 19.47
C PHE A 14 0.46 12.46 19.50
N THR A 15 0.80 13.20 18.45
CA THR A 15 0.30 14.54 18.16
C THR A 15 -0.89 14.46 17.21
N GLU A 16 -1.69 15.53 17.16
CA GLU A 16 -2.86 15.59 16.28
C GLU A 16 -2.48 15.50 14.79
N SER A 17 -1.35 16.08 14.40
CA SER A 17 -0.82 15.99 13.04
C SER A 17 -0.37 14.57 12.68
N ASN A 18 0.40 13.90 13.55
CA ASN A 18 0.84 12.53 13.33
C ASN A 18 -0.35 11.55 13.29
N GLU A 19 -1.33 11.73 14.18
CA GLU A 19 -2.58 10.97 14.16
C GLU A 19 -3.32 11.15 12.82
N ARG A 20 -3.40 12.38 12.32
CA ARG A 20 -4.04 12.69 11.04
C ARG A 20 -3.33 11.98 9.88
N TYR A 21 -2.01 12.11 9.76
CA TYR A 21 -1.26 11.48 8.67
C TYR A 21 -1.30 9.96 8.74
N ALA A 22 -1.21 9.38 9.95
CA ALA A 22 -1.35 7.94 10.13
C ALA A 22 -2.73 7.44 9.64
N LYS A 23 -3.82 8.13 10.01
CA LYS A 23 -5.18 7.78 9.56
C LYS A 23 -5.30 7.85 8.04
N ILE A 24 -4.79 8.92 7.42
CA ILE A 24 -4.83 9.07 5.96
C ILE A 24 -4.07 7.93 5.29
N ASN A 25 -2.84 7.65 5.72
CA ASN A 25 -2.02 6.58 5.16
C ASN A 25 -2.72 5.22 5.29
N PHE A 26 -3.24 4.89 6.47
CA PHE A 26 -3.99 3.65 6.68
C PHE A 26 -5.25 3.57 5.81
N THR A 27 -5.93 4.70 5.58
CA THR A 27 -7.11 4.74 4.69
C THR A 27 -6.71 4.45 3.25
N ILE A 28 -5.64 5.08 2.75
CA ILE A 28 -5.13 4.82 1.40
C ILE A 28 -4.71 3.36 1.24
N ILE A 29 -3.95 2.82 2.21
CA ILE A 29 -3.49 1.42 2.19
C ILE A 29 -4.69 0.46 2.22
N PHE A 30 -5.70 0.75 3.02
CA PHE A 30 -6.92 -0.05 3.06
C PHE A 30 -7.68 -0.02 1.72
N LEU A 31 -7.77 1.14 1.06
CA LEU A 31 -8.32 1.23 -0.29
C LEU A 31 -7.49 0.43 -1.30
N MET A 32 -6.16 0.42 -1.19
CA MET A 32 -5.30 -0.42 -2.03
C MET A 32 -5.64 -1.90 -1.87
N PHE A 33 -5.85 -2.39 -0.63
CA PHE A 33 -6.29 -3.77 -0.39
C PHE A 33 -7.65 -4.08 -1.04
N ILE A 34 -8.62 -3.16 -0.95
CA ILE A 34 -9.93 -3.34 -1.58
C ILE A 34 -9.79 -3.42 -3.10
N ILE A 35 -9.06 -2.48 -3.71
CA ILE A 35 -8.83 -2.47 -5.16
C ILE A 35 -8.14 -3.78 -5.58
N SER A 36 -7.07 -4.20 -4.90
CA SER A 36 -6.38 -5.46 -5.18
C SER A 36 -7.32 -6.67 -5.09
N ALA A 37 -8.17 -6.73 -4.06
CA ALA A 37 -9.12 -7.84 -3.89
C ALA A 37 -10.17 -7.89 -5.00
N ILE A 38 -10.66 -6.73 -5.45
CA ILE A 38 -11.62 -6.64 -6.56
C ILE A 38 -10.92 -7.03 -7.88
N MET A 39 -9.74 -6.47 -8.15
CA MET A 39 -9.01 -6.74 -9.40
C MET A 39 -8.60 -8.21 -9.53
N LEU A 40 -8.31 -8.88 -8.43
CA LEU A 40 -8.00 -10.31 -8.43
C LEU A 40 -9.09 -11.18 -9.09
N LEU A 41 -10.36 -10.77 -9.07
CA LEU A 41 -11.46 -11.50 -9.71
C LEU A 41 -11.41 -11.42 -11.24
N PHE A 42 -10.72 -10.43 -11.79
CA PHE A 42 -10.69 -10.13 -13.23
C PHE A 42 -9.32 -10.35 -13.86
N LEU A 43 -8.25 -10.35 -13.06
CA LEU A 43 -6.89 -10.55 -13.54
C LEU A 43 -6.65 -11.98 -14.05
N PRO A 44 -5.71 -12.17 -15.01
CA PRO A 44 -5.27 -13.49 -15.43
C PRO A 44 -4.69 -14.29 -14.25
N GLU A 45 -4.44 -15.59 -14.39
CA GLU A 45 -3.83 -16.39 -13.30
C GLU A 45 -2.40 -15.95 -12.93
N GLN A 46 -1.69 -15.32 -13.87
CA GLN A 46 -0.32 -14.88 -13.70
C GLN A 46 -0.12 -13.44 -14.17
N LEU A 47 0.62 -12.65 -13.38
CA LEU A 47 1.03 -11.28 -13.71
C LEU A 47 2.51 -11.22 -14.09
N PRO A 48 2.88 -10.50 -15.15
CA PRO A 48 4.28 -10.21 -15.45
C PRO A 48 4.78 -9.09 -14.52
N ILE A 49 5.69 -9.40 -13.59
CA ILE A 49 6.20 -8.43 -12.60
C ILE A 49 7.55 -7.84 -13.04
N ILE A 50 8.39 -8.63 -13.71
CA ILE A 50 9.73 -8.23 -14.13
C ILE A 50 9.94 -8.61 -15.60
N HIS A 51 10.49 -7.67 -16.36
CA HIS A 51 10.89 -7.88 -17.75
C HIS A 51 12.41 -7.82 -17.83
N GLU A 52 13.04 -8.90 -18.32
CA GLU A 52 14.47 -8.97 -18.58
C GLU A 52 14.70 -9.32 -20.05
N GLY A 53 14.83 -8.28 -20.89
CA GLY A 53 14.91 -8.45 -22.35
C GLY A 53 13.65 -9.12 -22.90
N ALA A 54 13.81 -10.32 -23.48
CA ALA A 54 12.70 -11.11 -24.03
C ALA A 54 12.02 -12.04 -22.99
N LYS A 55 12.52 -12.09 -21.74
CA LYS A 55 11.97 -12.96 -20.69
C LYS A 55 11.06 -12.17 -19.75
N THR A 56 9.83 -12.63 -19.61
CA THR A 56 8.87 -12.18 -18.61
C THR A 56 8.85 -13.14 -17.43
N TYR A 57 9.13 -12.63 -16.24
CA TYR A 57 8.95 -13.37 -15.01
C TYR A 57 7.53 -13.16 -14.51
N ASN A 58 6.75 -14.22 -14.63
CA ASN A 58 5.37 -14.27 -14.21
C ASN A 58 5.26 -14.72 -12.76
N VAL A 59 4.33 -14.13 -12.03
CA VAL A 59 4.01 -14.50 -10.65
C VAL A 59 2.51 -14.75 -10.56
N PRO A 60 2.05 -15.75 -9.78
CA PRO A 60 0.63 -15.95 -9.55
C PRO A 60 -0.04 -14.65 -9.12
N SER A 61 -1.16 -14.31 -9.76
CA SER A 61 -1.84 -13.03 -9.53
C SER A 61 -2.27 -12.87 -8.09
N ILE A 62 -2.66 -13.96 -7.44
CA ILE A 62 -2.95 -13.99 -6.00
C ILE A 62 -1.78 -13.42 -5.17
N LEU A 63 -0.52 -13.65 -5.55
CA LEU A 63 0.63 -13.08 -4.84
C LEU A 63 0.92 -11.65 -5.31
N GLY A 64 0.83 -11.40 -6.62
CA GLY A 64 1.14 -10.09 -7.21
C GLY A 64 0.20 -8.98 -6.75
N VAL A 65 -1.10 -9.27 -6.55
CA VAL A 65 -2.08 -8.24 -6.14
C VAL A 65 -1.85 -7.75 -4.71
N TRP A 66 -1.28 -8.57 -3.83
CA TRP A 66 -1.02 -8.18 -2.44
C TRP A 66 0.32 -7.47 -2.25
N LEU A 67 1.22 -7.53 -3.22
CA LEU A 67 2.60 -7.02 -3.09
C LEU A 67 2.62 -5.53 -2.70
N PHE A 68 1.98 -4.67 -3.48
CA PHE A 68 1.94 -3.23 -3.24
C PHE A 68 1.25 -2.84 -1.92
N PRO A 69 0.02 -3.32 -1.59
CA PRO A 69 -0.62 -2.94 -0.34
C PRO A 69 0.11 -3.46 0.91
N VAL A 70 0.71 -4.65 0.85
CA VAL A 70 1.53 -5.20 1.96
C VAL A 70 2.81 -4.37 2.16
N LEU A 71 3.53 -4.05 1.07
CA LEU A 71 4.71 -3.20 1.16
C LEU A 71 4.37 -1.81 1.72
N ALA A 72 3.28 -1.20 1.24
CA ALA A 72 2.83 0.10 1.74
C ALA A 72 2.50 0.05 3.24
N LEU A 73 1.88 -1.04 3.72
CA LEU A 73 1.61 -1.26 5.13
C LEU A 73 2.90 -1.34 5.95
N VAL A 74 3.87 -2.17 5.55
CA VAL A 74 5.16 -2.32 6.24
C VAL A 74 5.93 -1.00 6.28
N ILE A 75 5.95 -0.25 5.18
CA ILE A 75 6.60 1.06 5.09
C ILE A 75 5.90 2.06 6.02
N ASN A 76 4.57 2.10 6.03
CA ASN A 76 3.83 3.01 6.92
C ASN A 76 4.07 2.70 8.40
N LEU A 77 4.09 1.42 8.79
CA LEU A 77 4.46 1.00 10.14
C LEU A 77 5.90 1.39 10.50
N SER A 78 6.81 1.29 9.53
CA SER A 78 8.20 1.75 9.69
C SER A 78 8.29 3.25 9.90
N PHE A 79 7.52 4.06 9.14
CA PHE A 79 7.47 5.52 9.34
C PHE A 79 6.90 5.91 10.70
N ILE A 80 5.89 5.19 11.19
CA ILE A 80 5.35 5.37 12.54
C ILE A 80 6.45 5.09 13.58
N LYS A 81 7.13 3.94 13.49
CA LYS A 81 8.18 3.55 14.43
C LYS A 81 9.40 4.48 14.40
N GLN A 82 9.78 4.97 13.22
CA GLN A 82 10.90 5.90 13.03
C GLN A 82 10.52 7.37 13.31
N LYS A 83 9.25 7.66 13.60
CA LYS A 83 8.73 9.02 13.81
C LYS A 83 8.93 9.95 12.60
N ARG A 84 8.77 9.39 11.40
CA ARG A 84 8.97 10.09 10.11
C ARG A 84 7.67 10.30 9.34
N LEU A 85 6.53 10.35 10.03
CA LEU A 85 5.26 10.64 9.38
C LEU A 85 5.22 12.08 8.88
N SER A 86 4.94 12.23 7.59
CA SER A 86 4.86 13.52 6.93
C SER A 86 3.79 13.47 5.84
N PRO A 87 3.28 14.64 5.38
CA PRO A 87 2.34 14.69 4.26
C PRO A 87 2.92 14.13 2.96
N ILE A 88 4.25 14.17 2.79
CA ILE A 88 4.93 13.59 1.61
C ILE A 88 4.68 12.07 1.56
N ASN A 89 4.66 11.40 2.71
CA ASN A 89 4.40 9.96 2.78
C ASN A 89 2.99 9.64 2.28
N SER A 90 1.99 10.45 2.66
CA SER A 90 0.60 10.29 2.21
C SER A 90 0.47 10.50 0.70
N ILE A 91 1.13 11.52 0.15
CA ILE A 91 1.17 11.78 -1.29
C ILE A 91 1.82 10.60 -2.02
N ALA A 92 2.96 10.11 -1.52
CA ALA A 92 3.65 8.97 -2.10
C ALA A 92 2.76 7.72 -2.11
N PHE A 93 2.05 7.41 -1.02
CA PHE A 93 1.10 6.29 -1.01
C PHE A 93 -0.06 6.49 -1.98
N GLY A 94 -0.56 7.72 -2.14
CA GLY A 94 -1.57 8.02 -3.15
C GLY A 94 -1.08 7.76 -4.58
N ILE A 95 0.14 8.20 -4.91
CA ILE A 95 0.76 7.95 -6.22
C ILE A 95 0.96 6.44 -6.45
N ILE A 96 1.45 5.71 -5.44
CA ILE A 96 1.63 4.25 -5.53
C ILE A 96 0.28 3.55 -5.78
N ALA A 97 -0.79 3.98 -5.11
CA ALA A 97 -2.13 3.42 -5.32
C ALA A 97 -2.62 3.63 -6.76
N ILE A 98 -2.35 4.80 -7.36
CA ILE A 98 -2.70 5.08 -8.76
C ILE A 98 -1.88 4.21 -9.71
N ILE A 99 -0.55 4.16 -9.55
CA ILE A 99 0.34 3.35 -10.40
C ILE A 99 -0.05 1.87 -10.34
N MET A 100 -0.31 1.36 -9.14
CA MET A 100 -0.78 -0.01 -8.91
C MET A 100 -2.09 -0.28 -9.66
N THR A 101 -3.05 0.64 -9.56
CA THR A 101 -4.36 0.49 -10.23
C THR A 101 -4.20 0.48 -11.75
N VAL A 102 -3.42 1.41 -12.30
CA VAL A 102 -3.13 1.45 -13.75
C VAL A 102 -2.42 0.18 -14.21
N PHE A 103 -1.47 -0.32 -13.43
CA PHE A 103 -0.79 -1.58 -13.72
C PHE A 103 -1.78 -2.75 -13.79
N TYR A 104 -2.70 -2.88 -12.83
CA TYR A 104 -3.72 -3.93 -12.89
C TYR A 104 -4.67 -3.75 -14.07
N ILE A 105 -5.10 -2.52 -14.37
CA ILE A 105 -5.97 -2.25 -15.53
C ILE A 105 -5.29 -2.68 -16.84
N ASN A 106 -4.00 -2.41 -16.99
CA ASN A 106 -3.25 -2.79 -18.19
C ASN A 106 -2.96 -4.30 -18.28
N ALA A 107 -3.12 -5.03 -17.18
CA ALA A 107 -2.90 -6.47 -17.10
C ALA A 107 -4.20 -7.30 -17.24
N LEU A 108 -5.36 -6.63 -17.31
CA LEU A 108 -6.64 -7.22 -17.74
C LEU A 108 -6.60 -7.51 -19.25
#